data_AF-A0A524FZN4-F1
#
_entry.id   AF-A0A524FZN4-F1
#
_cell.length_a   1.000
_cell.length_b   1.000
_cell.length_c   1.000
_cell.angle_alpha   90.00
_cell.angle_beta   90.00
_cell.angle_gamma   90.00
#
_symmetry.space_group_name_H-M   'P 1'
#
loop_
_entity.id
_entity.type
_entity.pdbx_description
1 polymer ?
#
loop_
_entity_poly.entity_id
_entity_poly.type
_entity_poly.pdbx_seq_one_letter_code
_entity_poly.pdbx_strand_id
1 'polypeptide(L)'
;MYQRYSTDKPGDHDLLMTSPGNRFLNEAKFMTGLLMQDATNQLDRIEILNQQRNMQEALDSIWHGVEEGSIRVRSIAVLRAAQKVSCPDIENRLKSPNIDHARLIKDLRLLINTFEYIIRPEHA
;
A
#
# COMPACT_ATOMS: atom_id res chain seq x y z
N MET A 1 -12.28 41.49 -30.28
CA MET A 1 -13.04 40.41 -29.64
C MET A 1 -12.06 39.52 -28.88
N TYR A 2 -12.47 39.07 -27.70
CA TYR A 2 -11.79 38.16 -26.76
C TYR A 2 -11.22 36.91 -27.48
N GLN A 3 -10.15 36.24 -27.04
CA GLN A 3 -10.00 35.61 -25.73
C GLN A 3 -8.56 35.11 -25.52
N ARG A 4 -8.07 35.24 -24.28
CA ARG A 4 -6.81 34.68 -23.77
C ARG A 4 -6.92 33.15 -23.70
N TYR A 5 -5.88 32.42 -24.09
CA TYR A 5 -5.59 31.12 -23.49
C TYR A 5 -4.34 31.26 -22.63
N SER A 6 -4.60 31.21 -21.34
CA SER A 6 -3.65 31.19 -20.25
C SER A 6 -2.70 29.98 -20.39
N THR A 7 -1.45 30.25 -20.06
CA THR A 7 -0.45 29.28 -19.63
C THR A 7 -0.98 28.48 -18.44
N ASP A 8 -1.38 27.22 -18.65
CA ASP A 8 -1.37 26.23 -17.58
C ASP A 8 -0.03 25.49 -17.64
N LYS A 9 0.91 25.99 -16.85
CA LYS A 9 1.98 25.16 -16.30
C LYS A 9 1.30 24.05 -15.49
N PRO A 10 1.81 22.81 -15.48
CA PRO A 10 1.40 21.84 -14.48
C PRO A 10 1.84 22.38 -13.12
N GLY A 11 0.90 23.03 -12.43
CA GLY A 11 1.07 23.54 -11.08
C GLY A 11 1.52 22.43 -10.15
N ASP A 12 2.58 22.74 -9.42
CA ASP A 12 2.79 22.40 -8.01
C ASP A 12 2.21 21.03 -7.60
N HIS A 13 3.00 19.98 -7.42
CA HIS A 13 3.98 19.87 -6.33
C HIS A 13 3.57 20.52 -5.00
N ASP A 14 2.27 20.73 -4.78
CA ASP A 14 1.71 21.09 -3.51
C ASP A 14 1.81 19.88 -2.57
N LEU A 15 2.78 19.99 -1.67
CA LEU A 15 2.68 19.62 -0.27
C LEU A 15 2.48 18.13 0.01
N LEU A 16 3.63 17.54 0.32
CA LEU A 16 3.93 16.41 1.22
C LEU A 16 3.14 16.43 2.56
N MET A 17 1.81 16.57 2.53
CA MET A 17 0.96 15.82 3.43
C MET A 17 0.96 14.42 2.82
N THR A 18 1.82 13.53 3.33
CA THR A 18 1.83 12.12 2.92
C THR A 18 0.40 11.61 2.91
N SER A 19 -0.17 11.45 1.71
CA SER A 19 -1.54 10.95 1.62
C SER A 19 -1.61 9.65 2.41
N PRO A 20 -2.70 9.38 3.14
CA PRO A 20 -2.78 8.21 4.00
C PRO A 20 -2.50 6.90 3.24
N GLY A 21 -2.82 6.87 1.94
CA GLY A 21 -2.48 5.76 1.05
C GLY A 21 -0.99 5.65 0.68
N ASN A 22 -0.23 6.75 0.63
CA ASN A 22 1.18 6.74 0.22
C ASN A 22 2.06 5.92 1.17
N ARG A 23 1.80 5.97 2.49
CA ARG A 23 2.55 5.16 3.46
C ARG A 23 2.39 3.68 3.13
N PHE A 24 1.16 3.19 3.05
CA PHE A 24 0.89 1.79 2.70
C PHE A 24 1.53 1.39 1.36
N LEU A 25 1.39 2.22 0.33
CA LEU A 25 1.95 1.95 -0.99
C LEU A 25 3.48 1.88 -0.98
N ASN A 26 4.13 2.75 -0.22
CA ASN A 26 5.59 2.72 -0.06
C ASN A 26 6.04 1.45 0.66
N GLU A 27 5.38 1.09 1.76
CA GLU A 27 5.72 -0.13 2.51
C GLU A 27 5.54 -1.39 1.65
N ALA A 28 4.45 -1.48 0.89
CA ALA A 28 4.15 -2.62 0.02
C ALA A 28 5.13 -2.71 -1.17
N LYS A 29 5.53 -1.58 -1.76
CA LYS A 29 6.56 -1.53 -2.80
C LYS A 29 7.93 -1.94 -2.27
N PHE A 30 8.30 -1.46 -1.07
CA PHE A 30 9.54 -1.84 -0.42
C PHE A 30 9.58 -3.34 -0.10
N MET A 31 8.49 -3.87 0.45
CA MET A 31 8.32 -5.31 0.70
C MET A 31 8.47 -6.15 -0.58
N THR A 32 7.91 -5.67 -1.69
CA THR A 32 8.08 -6.33 -3.00
C THR A 32 9.55 -6.36 -3.41
N GLY A 33 10.29 -5.28 -3.17
CA GLY A 33 11.74 -5.21 -3.40
C GLY A 33 12.52 -6.22 -2.55
N LEU A 34 12.21 -6.31 -1.25
CA LEU A 34 12.83 -7.29 -0.35
C LEU A 34 12.58 -8.72 -0.81
N LEU A 35 11.35 -9.06 -1.22
CA LEU A 35 11.04 -10.41 -1.71
C LEU A 35 11.76 -10.76 -3.02
N MET A 36 11.98 -9.77 -3.90
CA MET A 36 12.78 -9.97 -5.11
C MET A 36 14.25 -10.21 -4.80
N GLN A 37 14.79 -9.52 -3.79
CA GLN A 37 16.16 -9.71 -3.35
C GLN A 37 16.34 -11.05 -2.63
N ASP A 38 15.40 -11.45 -1.76
CA ASP A 38 15.43 -12.71 -1.02
C ASP A 38 15.45 -13.92 -1.96
N ALA A 39 14.67 -13.86 -3.04
CA ALA A 39 14.67 -14.88 -4.09
C ALA A 39 16.02 -15.07 -4.78
N THR A 40 16.91 -14.07 -4.72
CA THR A 40 18.24 -14.11 -5.36
C THR A 40 19.39 -14.34 -4.39
N ASN A 41 19.33 -13.78 -3.18
CA ASN A 41 20.48 -13.65 -2.29
C ASN A 41 20.23 -14.10 -0.84
N GLN A 42 19.09 -14.75 -0.53
CA GLN A 42 18.72 -15.18 0.83
C GLN A 42 18.84 -14.06 1.87
N LEU A 43 17.81 -13.21 1.95
CA LEU A 43 17.71 -12.12 2.91
C LEU A 43 17.33 -12.61 4.30
N ASP A 44 17.54 -11.74 5.29
CA ASP A 44 17.05 -12.00 6.64
C ASP A 44 15.52 -11.98 6.66
N ARG A 45 14.94 -13.13 6.99
CA ARG A 45 13.49 -13.32 7.14
C ARG A 45 12.88 -12.37 8.17
N ILE A 46 13.67 -11.95 9.17
CA ILE A 46 13.25 -10.97 10.18
C ILE A 46 12.94 -9.62 9.52
N GLU A 47 13.75 -9.21 8.53
CA GLU A 47 13.55 -7.95 7.81
C GLU A 47 12.24 -7.96 7.01
N ILE A 48 11.97 -9.05 6.30
CA ILE A 48 10.73 -9.22 5.51
C ILE A 48 9.50 -9.22 6.42
N LEU A 49 9.56 -9.88 7.58
CA LEU A 49 8.47 -9.90 8.55
C LEU A 49 8.25 -8.55 9.22
N ASN A 50 9.32 -7.82 9.55
CA ASN A 50 9.22 -6.45 10.06
C ASN A 50 8.56 -5.54 9.03
N GLN A 51 8.91 -5.71 7.75
CA GLN A 51 8.31 -4.93 6.68
C GLN A 51 6.82 -5.24 6.49
N GLN A 52 6.42 -6.51 6.62
CA GLN A 52 5.01 -6.87 6.61
C GLN A 52 4.25 -6.21 7.78
N ARG A 53 4.86 -6.13 8.97
CA ARG A 53 4.27 -5.42 10.12
C ARG A 53 4.08 -3.93 9.82
N ASN A 54 5.08 -3.26 9.25
CA ASN A 54 4.96 -1.84 8.88
C ASN A 54 3.80 -1.60 7.90
N MET A 55 3.63 -2.50 6.93
CA MET A 55 2.51 -2.45 5.98
C MET A 55 1.16 -2.66 6.67
N GLN A 56 1.07 -3.60 7.62
CA GLN A 56 -0.13 -3.84 8.43
C GLN A 56 -0.50 -2.62 9.29
N GLU A 57 0.48 -2.01 9.96
CA GLU A 57 0.28 -0.81 10.78
C GLU A 57 -0.18 0.38 9.93
N ALA A 58 0.36 0.54 8.73
CA ALA A 58 -0.09 1.58 7.79
C ALA A 58 -1.55 1.35 7.37
N LEU A 59 -1.93 0.09 7.11
CA LEU A 59 -3.30 -0.28 6.77
C LEU A 59 -4.26 -0.04 7.94
N ASP A 60 -3.86 -0.39 9.17
CA ASP A 60 -4.65 -0.18 10.36
C ASP A 60 -4.84 1.31 10.66
N SER A 61 -3.81 2.13 10.45
CA SER A 61 -3.93 3.59 10.55
C SER A 61 -4.96 4.16 9.57
N ILE A 62 -5.01 3.65 8.33
CA ILE A 62 -6.02 4.05 7.35
C ILE A 62 -7.42 3.62 7.80
N TRP A 63 -7.56 2.41 8.33
CA TRP A 63 -8.83 1.91 8.85
C TRP A 63 -9.36 2.77 10.00
N HIS A 64 -8.51 3.09 10.99
CA HIS A 64 -8.88 3.97 12.10
C HIS A 64 -9.31 5.35 11.62
N GLY A 65 -8.58 5.95 10.66
CA GLY A 65 -8.99 7.23 10.09
C GLY A 65 -10.31 7.18 9.32
N VAL A 66 -10.66 6.03 8.72
CA VAL A 66 -11.99 5.82 8.13
C VAL A 66 -13.08 5.71 9.21
N GLU A 67 -12.80 5.03 10.32
CA GLU A 67 -13.74 4.91 11.45
C GLU A 67 -13.98 6.26 12.15
N GLU A 68 -12.94 7.08 12.27
CA GLU A 68 -13.02 8.45 12.82
C GLU A 68 -13.62 9.46 11.83
N GLY A 69 -13.76 9.09 10.56
CA GLY A 69 -14.25 9.96 9.48
C GLY A 69 -13.23 10.99 8.98
N SER A 70 -11.95 10.88 9.37
CA SER A 70 -10.85 11.74 8.92
C SER A 70 -10.27 11.32 7.56
N ILE A 71 -10.52 10.08 7.15
CA ILE A 71 -10.12 9.51 5.85
C ILE A 71 -11.37 9.01 5.12
N ARG A 72 -11.48 9.35 3.85
CA ARG A 72 -12.43 8.73 2.93
C ARG A 72 -11.72 7.73 2.03
N VAL A 73 -12.38 6.63 1.76
CA VAL A 73 -11.96 5.63 0.78
C VAL A 73 -13.09 5.39 -0.19
N ARG A 74 -12.75 5.06 -1.43
CA ARG A 74 -13.73 4.76 -2.48
C ARG A 74 -14.47 3.44 -2.22
N SER A 75 -13.84 2.50 -1.53
CA SER A 75 -14.46 1.23 -1.16
C SER A 75 -14.01 0.73 0.20
N ILE A 76 -14.87 0.93 1.21
CA ILE A 76 -14.67 0.44 2.58
C ILE A 76 -14.66 -1.10 2.63
N ALA A 77 -15.51 -1.75 1.82
CA ALA A 77 -15.59 -3.21 1.78
C ALA A 77 -14.26 -3.84 1.34
N VAL A 78 -13.61 -3.24 0.34
CA VAL A 78 -12.32 -3.71 -0.17
C VAL A 78 -11.18 -3.39 0.81
N LEU A 79 -11.21 -2.22 1.46
CA LEU A 79 -10.28 -1.91 2.55
C LEU A 79 -10.38 -2.93 3.69
N ARG A 80 -11.60 -3.26 4.12
CA ARG A 80 -11.84 -4.27 5.17
C ARG A 80 -11.32 -5.64 4.77
N ALA A 81 -11.52 -6.04 3.50
CA ALA A 81 -11.00 -7.30 2.98
C ALA A 81 -9.46 -7.32 2.98
N ALA A 82 -8.82 -6.22 2.59
CA ALA A 82 -7.37 -6.08 2.66
C ALA A 82 -6.86 -6.26 4.10
N GLN A 83 -7.51 -5.64 5.08
CA GLN A 83 -7.14 -5.67 6.49
C GLN A 83 -7.34 -7.06 7.13
N LYS A 84 -8.51 -7.68 6.89
CA LYS A 84 -8.89 -8.91 7.60
C LYS A 84 -8.45 -10.19 6.91
N VAL A 85 -8.12 -10.13 5.62
CA VAL A 85 -7.81 -11.32 4.82
C VAL A 85 -6.44 -11.18 4.17
N SER A 86 -6.25 -10.16 3.31
CA SER A 86 -5.06 -10.12 2.45
C SER A 86 -3.74 -9.94 3.23
N CYS A 87 -3.67 -8.99 4.16
CA CYS A 87 -2.44 -8.81 4.95
C CYS A 87 -2.13 -9.99 5.88
N PRO A 88 -3.10 -10.55 6.64
CA PRO A 88 -2.87 -11.77 7.41
C PRO A 88 -2.44 -12.97 6.56
N ASP A 89 -3.02 -13.14 5.36
CA ASP A 89 -2.63 -14.22 4.45
C ASP A 89 -1.18 -14.06 3.97
N ILE A 90 -0.74 -12.83 3.69
CA ILE A 90 0.65 -12.53 3.34
C ILE A 90 1.58 -12.88 4.51
N GLU A 91 1.22 -12.48 5.73
CA GLU A 91 1.99 -12.80 6.95
C GLU A 91 2.13 -14.32 7.15
N ASN A 92 1.04 -15.06 7.04
CA ASN A 92 1.03 -16.52 7.22
C ASN A 92 1.94 -17.22 6.20
N ARG A 93 1.95 -16.75 4.95
CA ARG A 93 2.83 -17.27 3.91
C ARG A 93 4.29 -16.92 4.16
N LEU A 94 4.58 -15.72 4.66
CA LEU A 94 5.93 -15.33 5.07
C LEU A 94 6.46 -16.09 6.28
N LYS A 95 5.59 -16.71 7.09
CA LYS A 95 5.98 -17.61 8.19
C LYS A 95 6.15 -19.06 7.76
N SER A 96 5.77 -19.41 6.52
CA SER A 96 5.87 -20.78 6.00
C SER A 96 7.30 -21.14 5.61
N PRO A 97 7.84 -22.32 5.99
CA PRO A 97 9.25 -22.66 5.80
C PRO A 97 9.70 -22.55 4.33
N ASN A 98 8.82 -22.94 3.40
CA ASN A 98 9.01 -22.75 1.97
C ASN A 98 8.18 -21.57 1.48
N ILE A 99 8.85 -20.44 1.24
CA ILE A 99 8.21 -19.23 0.72
C ILE A 99 8.11 -19.35 -0.81
N ASP A 100 6.90 -19.17 -1.35
CA ASP A 100 6.69 -18.97 -2.78
C ASP A 100 6.74 -17.46 -3.09
N HIS A 101 7.95 -16.95 -3.37
CA HIS A 101 8.19 -15.53 -3.62
C HIS A 101 7.40 -15.02 -4.82
N ALA A 102 7.31 -15.80 -5.89
CA ALA A 102 6.62 -15.39 -7.11
C ALA A 102 5.13 -15.13 -6.83
N ARG A 103 4.50 -16.04 -6.07
CA ARG A 103 3.10 -15.88 -5.66
C ARG A 103 2.90 -14.70 -4.72
N LEU A 104 3.78 -14.51 -3.74
CA LEU A 104 3.70 -13.36 -2.82
C LEU A 104 3.87 -12.02 -3.55
N ILE A 105 4.83 -11.92 -4.47
CA ILE A 105 5.04 -10.72 -5.28
C ILE A 105 3.81 -10.42 -6.13
N LYS A 106 3.18 -11.45 -6.71
CA LYS A 106 1.94 -11.27 -7.47
C LYS A 106 0.80 -10.76 -6.60
N ASP A 107 0.62 -11.33 -5.41
CA ASP A 107 -0.43 -10.93 -4.48
C ASP A 107 -0.20 -9.50 -3.96
N LEU A 108 1.05 -9.13 -3.65
CA LEU A 108 1.42 -7.77 -3.27
C LEU A 108 1.16 -6.77 -4.40
N ARG A 109 1.50 -7.08 -5.65
CA ARG A 109 1.19 -6.22 -6.80
C ARG A 109 -0.31 -6.01 -6.97
N LEU A 110 -1.10 -7.07 -6.80
CA LEU A 110 -2.56 -6.96 -6.84
C LEU A 110 -3.07 -6.06 -5.71
N LEU A 111 -2.53 -6.21 -4.50
CA LEU A 111 -2.89 -5.40 -3.35
C LEU A 111 -2.51 -3.92 -3.53
N ILE A 112 -1.32 -3.64 -4.07
CA ILE A 112 -0.86 -2.29 -4.44
C ILE A 112 -1.83 -1.65 -5.45
N ASN A 113 -2.14 -2.36 -6.54
CA ASN A 113 -3.08 -1.86 -7.55
C ASN A 113 -4.49 -1.64 -6.95
N THR A 114 -4.94 -2.54 -6.09
CA THR A 114 -6.22 -2.40 -5.38
C THR A 114 -6.22 -1.14 -4.51
N PHE A 115 -5.11 -0.86 -3.83
CA PHE A 115 -4.95 0.34 -3.02
C PHE A 115 -4.94 1.62 -3.84
N GLU A 116 -4.23 1.62 -4.97
CA GLU A 116 -4.06 2.79 -5.83
C GLU A 116 -5.35 3.17 -6.59
N TYR A 117 -6.11 2.18 -7.04
CA TYR A 117 -7.24 2.41 -7.95
C TYR A 117 -8.62 2.20 -7.31
N ILE A 118 -8.75 1.31 -6.31
CA ILE A 118 -10.05 0.88 -5.77
C ILE A 118 -10.29 1.43 -4.36
N ILE A 119 -9.31 1.33 -3.46
CA ILE A 119 -9.45 1.87 -2.10
C ILE A 119 -9.22 3.38 -2.12
N ARG A 120 -8.07 3.80 -2.66
CA ARG A 120 -7.63 5.19 -2.84
C ARG A 120 -7.99 6.10 -1.65
N PRO A 121 -7.22 6.01 -0.55
CA PRO A 121 -7.43 6.83 0.64
C PRO A 121 -7.16 8.31 0.36
N GLU A 122 -8.14 9.14 0.70
CA GLU A 122 -8.13 10.59 0.53
C GLU A 122 -8.54 11.24 1.86
N HIS A 123 -8.01 12.42 2.18
CA HIS A 123 -8.49 13.16 3.36
C HIS A 123 -9.95 13.58 3.16
N ALA A 124 -10.74 13.48 4.23
CA ALA A 124 -12.19 13.69 4.21
C ALA A 124 -12.60 15.17 4.09
#